data_AF-A0A971TKA9-F1
#
_entry.id   AF-A0A971TKA9-F1
#
_cell.length_a   1.000
_cell.length_b   1.000
_cell.length_c   1.000
_cell.angle_alpha   90.00
_cell.angle_beta   90.00
_cell.angle_gamma   90.00
#
_symmetry.space_group_name_H-M   'P 1'
#
loop_
_entity.id
_entity.type
_entity.pdbx_description
1 polymer ?
#
loop_
_entity_poly.entity_id
_entity_poly.type
_entity_poly.pdbx_seq_one_letter_code
_entity_poly.pdbx_strand_id
1 'polypeptide(L)'
;MTRYNWNRLINLVLAVLVVGITFSGVVMKVVLPPGRGGRHLGGGRGQGWGRAMLEGGEPEGPLTLWGLGRHDWGEIHLWLATVMIVLVVVHIWLHWGWVKRAYFGSPCPPQDEVESSGSDEPCPADRSASE
;
A
#
# COMPACT_ATOMS: atom_id res chain seq x y z
N MET A 1 0.65 -24.89 16.37
CA MET A 1 1.45 -23.66 16.13
C MET A 1 0.95 -22.57 17.06
N THR A 2 1.83 -21.93 17.84
CA THR A 2 1.47 -20.94 18.86
C THR A 2 0.95 -19.65 18.21
N ARG A 3 0.05 -18.93 18.88
CA ARG A 3 -0.64 -17.72 18.36
C ARG A 3 0.32 -16.61 17.86
N TYR A 4 1.55 -16.60 18.36
CA TYR A 4 2.62 -15.68 17.95
C TYR A 4 3.09 -15.88 16.50
N ASN A 5 3.11 -17.13 16.02
CA ASN A 5 3.61 -17.44 14.68
C ASN A 5 2.64 -16.98 13.58
N TRP A 6 1.34 -17.03 13.85
CA TRP A 6 0.30 -16.58 12.91
C TRP A 6 0.29 -15.07 12.70
N ASN A 7 0.42 -14.29 13.78
CA ASN A 7 0.50 -12.83 13.67
C ASN A 7 1.75 -12.38 12.90
N ARG A 8 2.89 -13.04 13.14
CA ARG A 8 4.12 -12.76 12.41
C ARG A 8 4.01 -13.10 10.92
N LEU A 9 3.35 -14.22 10.59
CA LEU A 9 3.15 -14.64 9.21
C LEU A 9 2.28 -13.63 8.45
N ILE A 10 1.14 -13.24 9.01
CA ILE A 10 0.21 -12.29 8.37
C ILE A 10 0.90 -10.95 8.15
N ASN A 11 1.64 -10.44 9.15
CA ASN A 11 2.37 -9.17 9.02
C ASN A 11 3.51 -9.25 7.99
N LEU A 12 4.21 -10.39 7.92
CA LEU A 12 5.28 -10.59 6.95
C LEU A 12 4.73 -10.65 5.52
N VAL A 13 3.61 -11.34 5.31
CA VAL A 13 2.93 -11.37 4.00
C VAL A 13 2.50 -9.96 3.59
N LEU A 14 1.87 -9.19 4.49
CA LEU A 14 1.46 -7.82 4.20
C LEU A 14 2.67 -6.93 3.87
N ALA A 15 3.77 -7.04 4.63
CA ALA A 15 4.99 -6.28 4.41
C ALA A 15 5.63 -6.56 3.03
N VAL A 16 5.73 -7.83 2.64
CA VAL A 16 6.23 -8.22 1.31
C VAL A 16 5.36 -7.64 0.20
N LEU A 17 4.05 -7.64 0.41
CA LEU A 17 3.09 -7.11 -0.57
C LEU A 17 3.19 -5.58 -0.71
N VAL A 18 3.49 -4.87 0.39
CA VAL A 18 3.73 -3.41 0.38
C VAL A 18 4.99 -3.08 -0.42
N VAL A 19 6.04 -3.88 -0.25
CA VAL A 19 7.27 -3.75 -1.02
C VAL A 19 7.01 -3.99 -2.51
N GLY A 20 6.24 -5.04 -2.85
CA GLY A 20 5.91 -5.37 -4.24
C GLY A 20 5.09 -4.29 -4.96
N ILE A 21 4.10 -3.69 -4.29
CA ILE A 21 3.30 -2.61 -4.89
C ILE A 21 4.13 -1.32 -5.06
N THR A 22 4.98 -1.00 -4.09
CA THR A 22 5.87 0.17 -4.17
C THR A 22 6.89 0.00 -5.30
N PHE A 23 7.48 -1.19 -5.41
CA PHE A 23 8.44 -1.53 -6.46
C PHE A 23 7.82 -1.42 -7.85
N SER A 24 6.66 -2.03 -8.08
CA SER A 24 5.97 -1.95 -9.39
C SER A 24 5.56 -0.52 -9.77
N GLY A 25 5.18 0.31 -8.79
CA GLY A 25 4.90 1.74 -9.01
C GLY A 25 6.16 2.54 -9.41
N VAL A 26 7.30 2.27 -8.76
CA VAL A 26 8.59 2.87 -9.13
C VAL A 26 9.04 2.42 -10.52
N VAL A 27 8.87 1.15 -10.87
CA VAL A 27 9.14 0.62 -12.21
C VAL A 27 8.34 1.38 -13.26
N MET A 28 7.03 1.56 -13.08
CA MET A 28 6.22 2.34 -14.01
C MET A 28 6.66 3.81 -14.12
N LYS A 29 7.17 4.41 -13.03
CA LYS A 29 7.63 5.81 -13.02
C LYS A 29 8.99 6.00 -13.70
N VAL A 30 9.91 5.06 -13.50
CA VAL A 30 11.30 5.14 -13.99
C VAL A 30 11.42 4.61 -15.42
N VAL A 31 10.73 3.50 -15.74
CA VAL A 31 10.78 2.89 -17.07
C VAL A 31 9.91 3.65 -18.07
N LEU A 32 8.80 4.26 -17.63
CA LEU A 32 7.81 4.89 -18.53
C LEU A 32 7.22 6.18 -17.93
N PRO A 33 7.99 7.29 -17.84
CA PRO A 33 7.46 8.57 -17.41
C PRO A 33 6.24 8.94 -18.28
N PRO A 34 5.12 9.40 -17.68
CA PRO A 34 3.94 9.77 -18.46
C PRO A 34 4.36 10.83 -19.47
N GLY A 35 4.16 10.52 -20.75
CA GLY A 35 4.34 11.46 -21.84
C GLY A 35 3.63 12.75 -21.47
N ARG A 36 4.44 13.78 -21.20
CA ARG A 36 3.98 15.14 -20.94
C ARG A 36 3.08 15.52 -22.12
N GLY A 37 1.80 15.73 -21.83
CA GLY A 37 0.73 15.80 -22.82
C GLY A 37 1.10 16.59 -24.07
N GLY A 38 1.22 15.87 -25.19
CA GLY A 38 1.02 16.46 -26.50
C GLY A 38 -0.42 16.96 -26.55
N ARG A 39 -0.55 18.26 -26.83
CA ARG A 39 -1.83 18.92 -27.08
C ARG A 39 -2.62 18.09 -28.10
N HIS A 40 -3.88 17.86 -27.74
CA HIS A 40 -5.01 17.54 -28.61
C HIS A 40 -4.72 17.69 -30.11
N LEU A 41 -4.87 16.61 -30.87
CA LEU A 41 -5.58 16.56 -32.17
C LEU A 41 -5.53 15.11 -32.69
N GLY A 42 -6.70 14.51 -32.90
CA GLY A 42 -6.86 13.29 -33.70
C GLY A 42 -7.08 12.01 -32.89
N GLY A 43 -8.34 11.69 -32.64
CA GLY A 43 -8.74 10.33 -32.33
C GLY A 43 -8.48 9.43 -33.54
N GLY A 44 -7.97 8.23 -33.31
CA GLY A 44 -7.79 7.26 -34.38
C GLY A 44 -6.81 6.15 -34.01
N ARG A 45 -7.36 4.93 -33.91
CA ARG A 45 -6.65 3.65 -33.86
C ARG A 45 -5.40 3.62 -34.76
N GLY A 46 -4.25 3.25 -34.21
CA GLY A 46 -3.24 2.44 -34.91
C GLY A 46 -2.30 3.09 -35.94
N GLN A 47 -2.14 4.41 -36.03
CA GLN A 47 -1.18 5.02 -36.96
C GLN A 47 0.16 5.35 -36.30
N GLY A 48 1.02 4.33 -36.14
CA GLY A 48 2.43 4.50 -35.75
C GLY A 48 3.42 3.68 -36.57
N TRP A 49 2.96 2.70 -37.36
CA TRP A 49 3.82 1.73 -38.04
C TRP A 49 4.06 2.03 -39.53
N GLY A 50 3.13 2.72 -40.21
CA GLY A 50 3.24 2.98 -41.65
C GLY A 50 4.17 4.13 -42.06
N ARG A 51 4.47 5.06 -41.14
CA ARG A 51 5.30 6.25 -41.42
C ARG A 51 6.77 6.09 -41.04
N ALA A 52 7.09 5.26 -40.04
CA ALA A 52 8.46 5.03 -39.58
C ALA A 52 9.31 4.24 -40.61
N MET A 53 8.68 3.34 -41.38
CA MET A 53 9.40 2.56 -42.40
C MET A 53 9.92 3.41 -43.58
N LEU A 54 9.32 4.58 -43.84
CA LEU A 54 9.72 5.46 -44.95
C LEU A 54 10.91 6.37 -44.62
N GLU A 55 11.23 6.56 -43.34
CA GLU A 55 12.15 7.62 -42.90
C GLU A 55 13.43 7.08 -42.24
N GLY A 56 13.64 5.75 -42.25
CA GLY A 56 14.86 5.12 -41.71
C GLY A 56 15.10 5.40 -40.21
N GLY A 57 14.08 5.88 -39.51
CA GLY A 57 14.12 6.13 -38.07
C GLY A 57 13.90 4.81 -37.35
N GLU A 58 14.87 4.43 -36.53
CA GLU A 58 14.77 3.34 -35.57
C GLU A 58 13.40 3.42 -34.87
N PRO A 59 12.60 2.36 -34.85
CA PRO A 59 11.36 2.37 -34.10
C PRO A 59 11.74 2.51 -32.64
N GLU A 60 11.51 3.70 -32.07
CA GLU A 60 11.49 3.94 -30.63
C GLU A 60 10.35 3.10 -30.05
N GLY A 61 10.59 1.79 -29.94
CA GLY A 61 9.63 0.83 -29.45
C GLY A 61 9.19 1.26 -28.06
N PRO A 62 7.93 1.01 -27.67
CA PRO A 62 7.49 1.26 -26.31
C PRO A 62 8.51 0.61 -25.36
N LEU A 63 9.07 1.40 -24.43
CA LEU A 63 10.10 0.93 -23.50
C LEU A 63 9.57 -0.31 -22.75
N THR A 64 10.09 -1.48 -23.11
CA THR A 64 9.71 -2.75 -22.50
C THR A 64 10.73 -3.13 -21.45
N LEU A 65 10.28 -3.37 -20.21
CA LEU A 65 11.10 -4.03 -19.19
C LEU A 65 10.72 -5.50 -19.17
N TRP A 66 11.68 -6.39 -19.47
CA TRP A 66 11.46 -7.83 -19.62
C TRP A 66 10.38 -8.21 -20.65
N GLY A 67 10.28 -7.44 -21.75
CA GLY A 67 9.28 -7.67 -22.80
C GLY A 67 7.86 -7.25 -22.43
N LEU A 68 7.65 -6.72 -21.21
CA LEU A 68 6.36 -6.20 -20.75
C LEU A 68 6.32 -4.67 -20.93
N GLY A 69 5.26 -4.19 -21.56
CA GLY A 69 5.03 -2.77 -21.79
C GLY A 69 4.36 -2.07 -20.62
N ARG A 70 4.09 -0.76 -20.76
CA ARG A 70 3.41 0.07 -19.75
C ARG A 70 2.07 -0.50 -19.30
N HIS A 71 1.34 -1.05 -20.26
CA HIS A 71 0.00 -1.58 -20.00
C HIS A 71 0.06 -2.83 -19.13
N ASP A 72 0.98 -3.74 -19.42
CA ASP A 72 1.15 -4.99 -18.70
C ASP A 72 1.65 -4.76 -17.26
N TRP A 73 2.64 -3.88 -17.08
CA TRP A 73 3.08 -3.45 -15.75
C TRP A 73 1.98 -2.73 -14.97
N GLY A 74 1.12 -1.98 -15.67
CA GLY A 74 -0.08 -1.36 -15.10
C GLY A 74 -1.10 -2.38 -14.62
N GLU A 75 -1.32 -3.46 -15.38
CA GLU A 75 -2.19 -4.56 -15.00
C GLU A 75 -1.66 -5.32 -13.78
N ILE A 76 -0.36 -5.64 -13.75
CA ILE A 76 0.29 -6.27 -12.59
C ILE A 76 0.15 -5.38 -11.34
N HIS A 77 0.39 -4.07 -11.48
CA HIS A 77 0.25 -3.13 -10.36
C HIS A 77 -1.20 -3.04 -9.87
N LEU A 78 -2.18 -3.03 -10.77
CA LEU A 78 -3.60 -3.00 -10.43
C LEU A 78 -4.03 -4.25 -9.64
N TRP A 79 -3.61 -5.44 -10.08
CA TRP A 79 -3.91 -6.68 -9.36
C TRP A 79 -3.21 -6.76 -8.01
N LEU A 80 -1.93 -6.33 -7.93
CA LEU A 80 -1.23 -6.22 -6.65
C LEU A 80 -1.94 -5.26 -5.68
N ALA A 81 -2.40 -4.11 -6.17
CA ALA A 81 -3.19 -3.15 -5.39
C ALA A 81 -4.51 -3.74 -4.89
N THR A 82 -5.22 -4.46 -5.76
CA THR A 82 -6.50 -5.08 -5.43
C THR A 82 -6.33 -6.13 -4.33
N VAL A 83 -5.35 -7.03 -4.48
CA VAL A 83 -5.02 -8.04 -3.48
C VAL A 83 -4.59 -7.40 -2.16
N MET A 84 -3.80 -6.31 -2.22
CA MET A 84 -3.42 -5.54 -1.02
C MET A 84 -4.64 -5.05 -0.26
N ILE A 85 -5.60 -4.40 -0.94
CA ILE A 85 -6.79 -3.83 -0.30
C ILE A 85 -7.58 -4.94 0.40
N VAL A 86 -7.83 -6.05 -0.30
CA VAL A 86 -8.56 -7.20 0.27
C VAL A 86 -7.83 -7.75 1.50
N LEU A 87 -6.51 -7.93 1.42
CA LEU A 87 -5.72 -8.44 2.54
C LEU A 87 -5.65 -7.47 3.70
N VAL A 88 -5.61 -6.16 3.47
CA VAL A 88 -5.68 -5.15 4.54
C VAL A 88 -7.03 -5.22 5.25
N VAL A 89 -8.13 -5.36 4.51
CA VAL A 89 -9.47 -5.52 5.10
C VAL A 89 -9.52 -6.78 5.98
N VAL A 90 -9.05 -7.92 5.44
CA VAL A 90 -8.96 -9.19 6.20
C VAL A 90 -8.04 -9.05 7.41
N HIS A 91 -6.90 -8.38 7.26
CA HIS A 91 -5.95 -8.11 8.34
C HIS A 91 -6.61 -7.32 9.47
N ILE A 92 -7.27 -6.20 9.16
CA ILE A 92 -7.97 -5.39 10.17
C ILE A 92 -9.07 -6.20 10.84
N TRP A 93 -9.81 -7.01 10.09
CA TRP A 93 -10.85 -7.86 10.65
C TRP A 93 -10.29 -8.91 11.62
N LEU A 94 -9.21 -9.60 11.25
CA LEU A 94 -8.53 -10.58 12.10
C LEU A 94 -7.90 -9.92 13.35
N HIS A 95 -7.43 -8.68 13.24
CA HIS A 95 -6.80 -7.95 14.33
C HIS A 95 -7.76 -6.99 15.06
N TRP A 96 -9.07 -7.11 14.85
CA TRP A 96 -10.09 -6.24 15.46
C TRP A 96 -10.00 -6.16 16.99
N GLY A 97 -9.57 -7.24 17.65
CA GLY A 97 -9.32 -7.25 19.10
C GLY A 97 -8.20 -6.29 19.54
N TRP A 98 -7.13 -6.17 18.76
CA TRP A 98 -6.07 -5.18 18.98
C TRP A 98 -6.57 -3.77 18.66
N VAL A 99 -7.28 -3.59 17.54
CA VAL A 99 -7.87 -2.30 17.14
C VAL A 99 -8.73 -1.73 18.27
N LYS A 100 -9.60 -2.56 18.86
CA LYS A 100 -10.43 -2.10 19.97
C LYS A 100 -9.61 -1.62 21.17
N ARG A 101 -8.53 -2.31 21.52
CA ARG A 101 -7.66 -1.91 22.64
C ARG A 101 -6.87 -0.64 22.33
N ALA A 102 -6.38 -0.50 21.10
CA ALA A 102 -5.58 0.63 20.66
C ALA A 102 -6.40 1.93 20.56
N TYR A 103 -7.66 1.85 20.12
CA TYR A 103 -8.49 3.03 19.87
C TYR A 103 -9.52 3.33 20.98
N PHE A 104 -10.00 2.32 21.71
CA PHE A 104 -11.01 2.54 22.76
C PHE A 104 -10.44 2.51 24.19
N GLY A 105 -9.15 2.20 24.36
CA GLY A 105 -8.51 2.11 25.66
C GLY A 105 -9.15 1.05 26.57
N SER A 106 -8.46 0.69 27.65
CA SER A 106 -9.17 0.10 28.78
C SER A 106 -9.82 1.24 29.54
N PRO A 107 -11.11 1.16 29.92
CA PRO A 107 -11.67 2.10 30.89
C PRO A 107 -10.76 2.09 32.13
N CYS A 108 -10.42 3.27 32.65
CA CYS A 108 -9.78 3.32 33.97
C CYS A 108 -10.73 2.65 34.98
N PRO A 109 -10.20 1.85 35.92
CA PRO A 109 -11.03 1.35 37.01
C PRO A 109 -11.67 2.55 37.73
N PRO A 110 -12.93 2.44 38.15
CA PRO A 110 -13.56 3.50 38.93
C PRO A 110 -12.76 3.73 40.23
N GLN A 111 -12.70 5.00 40.68
CA GLN A 111 -11.75 5.47 41.70
C GLN A 111 -11.92 4.78 43.07
N ASP A 112 -13.09 4.20 43.32
CA ASP A 112 -13.42 3.43 44.52
C ASP A 112 -12.63 2.11 44.63
N GLU A 113 -12.23 1.52 43.51
CA GLU A 113 -11.35 0.33 43.50
C GLU A 113 -9.86 0.71 43.66
N VAL A 114 -9.48 1.92 43.26
CA VAL A 114 -8.09 2.43 43.35
C VAL A 114 -7.71 2.74 44.80
N GLU A 115 -8.65 3.31 45.58
CA GLU A 115 -8.44 3.64 47.00
C GLU A 115 -8.20 2.38 47.86
N SER A 116 -8.78 1.24 47.49
CA SER A 116 -8.58 -0.04 48.19
C SER A 116 -7.25 -0.75 47.85
N SER A 117 -6.60 -0.41 46.74
CA SER A 117 -5.42 -1.14 46.26
C SER A 117 -4.08 -0.52 46.67
N GLY A 118 -4.06 0.67 47.28
CA GLY A 118 -2.84 1.29 47.83
C GLY A 118 -1.72 1.51 46.80
N SER A 119 -2.04 1.54 45.50
CA SER A 119 -1.09 1.80 44.43
C SER A 119 -1.18 3.27 44.03
N ASP A 120 -0.26 4.09 44.55
CA ASP A 120 -0.16 5.53 44.28
C ASP A 120 0.31 5.87 42.85
N GLU A 121 0.22 4.96 41.88
CA GLU A 121 0.58 5.25 40.49
C GLU A 121 -0.57 6.02 39.80
N PRO A 122 -0.36 7.30 39.41
CA PRO A 122 -1.38 8.08 38.73
C PRO A 122 -1.71 7.46 37.37
N CYS A 123 -3.00 7.41 37.04
CA CYS A 123 -3.44 6.98 35.71
C CYS A 123 -2.75 7.84 34.62
N PRO A 124 -2.29 7.23 33.51
CA PRO A 124 -1.50 7.91 32.47
C PRO A 124 -2.23 9.04 31.70
N ALA A 125 -3.45 9.40 32.09
CA ALA A 125 -4.20 10.51 31.52
C ALA A 125 -3.81 11.89 32.10
N ASP A 126 -3.21 11.97 33.29
CA ASP A 126 -2.91 13.26 33.95
C ASP A 126 -1.62 13.94 33.45
N ARG A 127 -0.73 13.19 32.78
CA ARG A 127 0.63 13.65 32.44
C ARG A 127 0.67 14.69 31.31
N SER A 128 -0.48 15.11 30.78
CA SER A 128 -0.60 16.13 29.73
C SER A 128 -0.97 17.53 30.24
N ALA A 129 -1.14 17.71 31.55
CA ALA A 129 -1.50 19.00 32.15
C ALA A 129 -0.36 19.67 32.95
N SER A 130 0.88 19.20 32.82
CA SER A 130 2.02 19.67 33.61
C SER A 130 3.24 20.14 32.81
N GLU A 131 3.05 20.69 31.61
CA GLU A 131 4.06 21.51 30.91
C GLU A 131 3.46 22.86 30.47
#